data_AF-A0A528XIE1-F1
#
_entry.id   AF-A0A528XIE1-F1
#
_cell.length_a   1.000
_cell.length_b   1.000
_cell.length_c   1.000
_cell.angle_alpha   90.00
_cell.angle_beta   90.00
_cell.angle_gamma   90.00
#
_symmetry.space_group_name_H-M   'P 1'
#
loop_
_entity.id
_entity.type
_entity.pdbx_description
1 polymer ?
#
loop_
_entity_poly.entity_id
_entity_poly.type
_entity_poly.pdbx_seq_one_letter_code
_entity_poly.pdbx_strand_id
1 'polypeptide(L)'
;VVNRESTFNPKAFNHGHWGLMQIKHATARGMGYDGPASGLFDAETNLKYAVKYLRGAWLVSGGNAKRADMLYQTGYYYDAKRKGLLEATGLGADRKRHRLPPDA
;
A
#
# COMPACT_ATOMS: atom_id res chain seq x y z
N VAL A 1 -7.29 11.15 -0.27
CA VAL A 1 -5.88 10.75 -0.53
C VAL A 1 -4.93 11.91 -0.80
N VAL A 2 -5.06 12.75 -1.84
CA VAL A 2 -4.13 13.90 -2.05
C VAL A 2 -4.56 15.18 -1.29
N ASN A 3 -5.85 15.31 -0.94
CA ASN A 3 -6.41 16.55 -0.40
C ASN A 3 -6.62 16.59 1.13
N ARG A 4 -5.92 15.75 1.89
CA ARG A 4 -5.92 15.83 3.36
C ARG A 4 -4.54 15.40 3.87
N GLU A 5 -3.78 16.38 4.35
CA GLU A 5 -2.53 16.21 5.11
C GLU A 5 -1.21 16.05 4.32
N SER A 6 -0.93 16.95 3.40
CA SER A 6 0.40 17.56 3.29
C SER A 6 0.26 18.83 2.47
N THR A 7 0.94 19.91 2.84
CA THR A 7 0.91 21.20 2.14
C THR A 7 1.66 21.13 0.78
N PHE A 8 1.54 20.01 0.06
CA PHE A 8 2.40 19.59 -1.05
C PHE A 8 3.90 19.60 -0.69
N ASN A 9 4.26 19.41 0.58
CA ASN A 9 5.64 19.39 1.02
C ASN A 9 6.23 17.97 0.86
N PRO A 10 7.14 17.74 -0.12
CA PRO A 10 7.74 16.42 -0.33
C PRO A 10 8.71 16.01 0.78
N LYS A 11 9.10 16.94 1.65
CA LYS A 11 9.95 16.68 2.82
C LYS A 11 9.16 16.44 4.11
N ALA A 12 7.84 16.30 4.03
CA ALA A 12 7.01 16.04 5.20
C ALA A 12 7.36 14.69 5.86
N PHE A 13 7.51 14.68 7.18
CA PHE A 13 7.72 13.48 7.98
C PHE A 13 6.78 13.48 9.18
N ASN A 14 6.06 12.38 9.40
CA ASN A 14 5.13 12.24 10.50
C ASN A 14 5.13 10.79 11.03
N HIS A 15 5.60 10.53 12.24
CA HIS A 15 5.55 9.20 12.90
C HIS A 15 5.98 8.01 11.99
N GLY A 16 7.05 8.17 11.18
CA GLY A 16 7.52 7.11 10.27
C GLY A 16 6.82 7.06 8.91
N HIS A 17 5.95 8.03 8.62
CA HIS A 17 5.40 8.33 7.30
C HIS A 17 6.25 9.38 6.59
N TRP A 18 6.51 9.15 5.31
CA TRP A 18 7.49 9.93 4.54
C TRP A 18 6.83 10.56 3.32
N GLY A 19 7.22 11.82 3.05
CA GLY A 19 6.95 12.56 1.81
C GLY A 19 5.49 12.87 1.51
N LEU A 20 5.21 13.22 0.26
CA LEU A 20 3.95 13.85 -0.16
C LEU A 20 2.69 13.09 0.26
N MET A 21 2.68 11.77 0.05
CA MET A 21 1.53 10.92 0.32
C MET A 21 1.64 10.16 1.65
N GLN A 22 2.61 10.52 2.49
CA GLN A 22 2.78 9.97 3.83
C GLN A 22 2.80 8.43 3.83
N ILE A 23 3.56 7.82 2.93
CA ILE A 23 3.73 6.35 2.86
C ILE A 23 4.76 5.89 3.90
N LYS A 24 4.53 4.72 4.52
CA LYS A 24 5.51 4.08 5.41
C LYS A 24 6.63 3.41 4.60
N HIS A 25 7.88 3.52 5.05
CA HIS A 25 9.02 2.85 4.41
C HIS A 25 8.82 1.33 4.31
N ALA A 26 8.32 0.69 5.36
CA ALA A 26 8.02 -0.75 5.36
C ALA A 26 7.01 -1.15 4.26
N THR A 27 5.98 -0.33 4.02
CA THR A 27 5.00 -0.56 2.95
C THR A 27 5.65 -0.43 1.59
N ALA A 28 6.43 0.64 1.36
CA ALA A 28 7.16 0.81 0.10
C ALA A 28 8.09 -0.39 -0.17
N ARG A 29 8.80 -0.88 0.86
CA ARG A 29 9.65 -2.07 0.73
C ARG A 29 8.87 -3.31 0.35
N GLY A 30 7.73 -3.56 0.99
CA GLY A 30 6.83 -4.66 0.64
C GLY A 30 6.37 -4.60 -0.82
N MET A 31 6.36 -3.40 -1.40
CA MET A 31 5.97 -3.14 -2.79
C MET A 31 7.15 -3.08 -3.77
N GLY A 32 8.38 -3.41 -3.34
CA GLY A 32 9.58 -3.44 -4.17
C GLY A 32 10.41 -2.16 -4.16
N TYR A 33 10.36 -1.36 -3.11
CA TYR A 33 11.33 -0.29 -2.86
C TYR A 33 12.53 -0.85 -2.09
N ASP A 34 13.74 -0.64 -2.60
CA ASP A 34 15.00 -1.11 -2.01
C ASP A 34 15.85 0.01 -1.41
N GLY A 35 15.51 1.27 -1.72
CA GLY A 35 16.23 2.44 -1.22
C GLY A 35 16.04 2.75 0.28
N PRO A 36 16.85 3.69 0.80
CA PRO A 36 16.73 4.17 2.18
C PRO A 36 15.42 4.93 2.40
N ALA A 37 14.99 5.06 3.65
CA ALA A 37 13.76 5.80 3.98
C ALA A 37 13.78 7.27 3.50
N SER A 38 14.97 7.90 3.50
CA SER A 38 15.17 9.27 3.00
C SER A 38 14.85 9.43 1.50
N GLY A 39 14.97 8.37 0.69
CA GLY A 39 14.59 8.43 -0.72
C GLY A 39 13.08 8.58 -0.93
N LEU A 40 12.25 8.37 0.10
CA LEU A 40 10.82 8.68 0.03
C LEU A 40 10.51 10.18 0.19
N PHE A 41 11.51 11.03 0.45
CA PHE A 41 11.36 12.48 0.33
C PHE A 41 11.47 12.96 -1.12
N ASP A 42 11.98 12.13 -2.03
CA ASP A 42 11.87 12.40 -3.46
C ASP A 42 10.40 12.25 -3.88
N ALA A 43 9.86 13.30 -4.50
CA ALA A 43 8.44 13.38 -4.82
C ALA A 43 8.02 12.29 -5.83
N GLU A 44 8.84 12.03 -6.83
CA GLU A 44 8.57 11.03 -7.86
C GLU A 44 8.55 9.62 -7.26
N THR A 45 9.58 9.28 -6.47
CA THR A 45 9.66 8.01 -5.75
C THR A 45 8.48 7.85 -4.79
N ASN A 46 8.14 8.89 -4.03
CA ASN A 46 7.01 8.87 -3.11
C ASN A 46 5.69 8.56 -3.84
N LEU A 47 5.40 9.29 -4.91
CA LEU A 47 4.18 9.12 -5.71
C LEU A 47 4.13 7.73 -6.33
N LYS A 48 5.24 7.22 -6.89
CA LYS A 48 5.31 5.90 -7.50
C LYS A 48 4.81 4.80 -6.55
N TYR A 49 5.33 4.76 -5.32
CA TYR A 49 4.95 3.72 -4.36
C TYR A 49 3.63 4.00 -3.65
N ALA A 50 3.33 5.27 -3.34
CA ALA A 50 2.07 5.64 -2.70
C ALA A 50 0.86 5.44 -3.61
N VAL A 51 0.97 5.75 -4.90
CA VAL A 51 -0.11 5.48 -5.88
C VAL A 51 -0.29 3.98 -6.09
N LYS A 52 0.81 3.20 -6.12
CA LYS A 52 0.74 1.72 -6.14
C LYS A 52 -0.01 1.19 -4.91
N TYR A 53 0.27 1.72 -3.73
CA TYR A 53 -0.43 1.38 -2.50
C TYR A 53 -1.90 1.80 -2.50
N LEU A 54 -2.22 2.98 -3.04
CA LEU A 54 -3.60 3.44 -3.20
C LEU A 54 -4.39 2.55 -4.17
N ARG A 55 -3.79 2.13 -5.29
CA ARG A 55 -4.43 1.20 -6.24
C ARG A 55 -4.81 -0.10 -5.54
N GLY A 56 -3.95 -0.66 -4.71
CA GLY A 56 -4.28 -1.85 -3.92
C GLY A 56 -5.47 -1.63 -3.00
N ALA A 57 -5.52 -0.49 -2.30
CA ALA A 57 -6.66 -0.12 -1.44
C ALA A 57 -7.98 -0.02 -2.25
N TRP A 58 -7.93 0.54 -3.46
CA TRP A 58 -9.07 0.64 -4.38
C TRP A 58 -9.59 -0.74 -4.84
N LEU A 59 -8.68 -1.66 -5.18
CA LEU A 59 -9.05 -3.03 -5.55
C LEU A 59 -9.73 -3.75 -4.38
N VAL A 60 -9.14 -3.64 -3.18
CA VAL A 60 -9.67 -4.27 -1.97
C VAL A 60 -11.01 -3.65 -1.55
N SER A 61 -11.21 -2.36 -1.78
CA SER A 61 -12.45 -1.65 -1.50
C SER A 61 -13.59 -1.99 -2.45
N GLY A 62 -13.31 -2.66 -3.58
CA GLY A 62 -14.29 -2.93 -4.62
C GLY A 62 -14.72 -1.66 -5.37
N GLY A 63 -13.80 -0.70 -5.54
CA GLY A 63 -14.09 0.56 -6.23
C GLY A 63 -14.79 1.61 -5.38
N ASN A 64 -14.84 1.44 -4.05
CA ASN A 64 -15.38 2.46 -3.15
C ASN A 64 -14.27 3.41 -2.68
N ALA A 65 -14.37 4.69 -3.04
CA ALA A 65 -13.36 5.70 -2.73
C ALA A 65 -13.19 5.95 -1.22
N LYS A 66 -14.29 6.08 -0.48
CA LYS A 66 -14.25 6.32 0.98
C LYS A 66 -13.60 5.16 1.72
N ARG A 67 -13.93 3.93 1.32
CA ARG A 67 -13.32 2.72 1.88
C ARG A 67 -11.85 2.58 1.46
N ALA A 68 -11.49 2.94 0.23
CA ALA A 68 -10.10 2.93 -0.22
C ALA A 68 -9.24 3.92 0.58
N ASP A 69 -9.75 5.13 0.85
CA ASP A 69 -9.07 6.14 1.67
C ASP A 69 -8.83 5.63 3.10
N MET A 70 -9.85 5.03 3.73
CA MET A 70 -9.71 4.38 5.04
C MET A 70 -8.67 3.26 5.02
N LEU A 71 -8.74 2.36 4.03
CA LEU A 71 -7.80 1.23 3.89
C LEU A 71 -6.36 1.72 3.68
N TYR A 72 -6.17 2.79 2.91
CA TYR A 72 -4.86 3.41 2.70
C TYR A 72 -4.26 3.89 4.03
N GLN A 73 -5.06 4.55 4.88
CA GLN A 73 -4.63 5.06 6.18
C GLN A 73 -4.38 3.96 7.20
N THR A 74 -5.30 2.99 7.32
CA THR A 74 -5.25 1.97 8.40
C THR A 74 -4.43 0.74 8.04
N GLY A 75 -4.19 0.49 6.76
CA GLY A 75 -3.57 -0.72 6.26
C GLY A 75 -4.59 -1.80 5.90
N TYR A 76 -4.33 -2.51 4.81
CA TYR A 76 -5.30 -3.44 4.22
C TYR A 76 -4.75 -4.83 3.91
N TYR A 77 -3.58 -5.19 4.43
CA TYR A 77 -2.97 -6.50 4.20
C TYR A 77 -3.92 -7.67 4.50
N TYR A 78 -4.61 -7.64 5.65
CA TYR A 78 -5.53 -8.70 6.03
C TYR A 78 -6.80 -8.72 5.16
N ASP A 79 -7.29 -7.57 4.72
CA ASP A 79 -8.40 -7.47 3.78
C ASP A 79 -8.01 -8.04 2.40
N ALA A 80 -6.83 -7.68 1.89
CA ALA A 80 -6.27 -8.24 0.66
C ALA A 80 -6.10 -9.77 0.79
N LYS A 81 -5.52 -10.25 1.89
CA LYS A 81 -5.34 -11.68 2.17
C LYS A 81 -6.66 -12.45 2.21
N ARG A 82 -7.69 -11.90 2.86
CA ARG A 82 -9.03 -12.53 2.91
C ARG A 82 -9.67 -12.63 1.53
N LYS A 83 -9.39 -11.67 0.66
CA LYS A 83 -9.93 -11.60 -0.70
C LYS A 83 -9.10 -12.32 -1.75
N GLY A 84 -7.92 -12.85 -1.39
CA GLY A 84 -6.98 -13.42 -2.37
C GLY A 84 -6.45 -12.38 -3.35
N LEU A 85 -6.11 -11.19 -2.85
CA LEU A 85 -5.63 -10.04 -3.64
C LEU A 85 -4.21 -9.60 -3.24
N LEU A 86 -3.42 -10.44 -2.55
CA LEU A 86 -2.06 -10.06 -2.13
C LEU A 86 -1.15 -9.78 -3.33
N GLU A 87 -1.25 -10.59 -4.39
CA GLU A 87 -0.47 -10.39 -5.62
C GLU A 87 -0.94 -9.13 -6.36
N ALA A 88 -2.25 -8.99 -6.54
CA ALA A 88 -2.85 -7.86 -7.25
C ALA A 88 -2.57 -6.51 -6.56
N THR A 89 -2.47 -6.52 -5.23
CA THR A 89 -2.13 -5.32 -4.45
C THR A 89 -0.62 -5.11 -4.32
N GLY A 90 0.22 -6.09 -4.69
CA GLY A 90 1.67 -6.01 -4.53
C GLY A 90 2.15 -6.04 -3.08
N LEU A 91 1.34 -6.62 -2.17
CA LEU A 91 1.69 -6.77 -0.74
C LEU A 91 2.23 -8.16 -0.39
N GLY A 92 2.26 -9.08 -1.35
CA GLY A 92 2.78 -10.44 -1.16
C GLY A 92 2.26 -11.40 -2.22
N ALA A 93 2.35 -12.69 -1.92
CA ALA A 93 1.81 -13.75 -2.75
C ALA A 93 0.51 -14.31 -2.15
N ASP A 94 -0.46 -14.58 -3.00
CA ASP A 94 -1.68 -15.28 -2.58
C ASP A 94 -1.32 -16.74 -2.38
N ARG A 95 -1.53 -17.25 -1.16
CA ARG A 95 -1.33 -18.67 -0.90
C ARG A 95 -2.36 -19.42 -1.72
N LYS A 96 -1.95 -20.07 -2.82
CA LYS A 96 -2.73 -21.15 -3.42
C LYS A 96 -2.92 -22.18 -2.31
N ARG A 97 -4.12 -22.25 -1.73
CA ARG A 97 -4.47 -23.40 -0.91
C ARG A 97 -4.40 -24.59 -1.86
N HIS A 98 -3.31 -25.33 -1.81
CA HIS A 98 -3.33 -26.74 -2.19
C HIS A 98 -4.29 -27.38 -1.19
N ARG A 99 -5.60 -27.36 -1.49
CA ARG A 99 -6.46 -28.44 -1.01
C ARG A 99 -5.88 -29.65 -1.71
N LEU A 100 -5.15 -30.48 -0.96
CA LEU A 100 -5.06 -31.87 -1.34
C LEU A 100 -6.51 -32.35 -1.54
N PRO A 101 -6.82 -33.08 -2.62
CA PRO A 101 -8.13 -33.69 -2.75
C PRO A 101 -8.40 -34.53 -1.49
N PRO A 102 -9.65 -34.65 -1.03
CA PRO A 102 -9.98 -35.35 0.22
C PRO A 102 -9.57 -36.83 0.29
N ASP A 103 -9.04 -37.41 -0.79
CA ASP A 103 -8.86 -38.86 -0.94
C ASP A 103 -7.46 -39.21 -1.49
N ALA A 104 -6.42 -39.04 -0.68
CA ALA A 104 -5.06 -39.55 -0.93
C ALA A 104 -4.61 -40.48 0.19
#